data_AF-X1Q914-F1
#
_entry.id   AF-X1Q914-F1
#
_cell.length_a   1.000
_cell.length_b   1.000
_cell.length_c   1.000
_cell.angle_alpha   90.00
_cell.angle_beta   90.00
_cell.angle_gamma   90.00
#
_symmetry.space_group_name_H-M   'P 1'
#
loop_
_entity.id
_entity.type
_entity.pdbx_description
1 polymer ?
#
loop_
_entity_poly.entity_id
_entity_poly.type
_entity_poly.pdbx_seq_one_letter_code
_entity_poly.pdbx_strand_id
1 'polypeptide(L)' 'LLQMGITADMVFTELVRQLPEIAPIIDEREDYKNSEIQKIEAFLKEG' A
#
# COMPACT_ATOMS: atom_id res chain seq x y z
N LEU A 1 3.69 -12.94 -5.20
CA LEU A 1 2.47 -12.19 -5.66
C LEU A 1 2.67 -11.35 -6.93
N LEU A 2 3.86 -10.76 -7.13
CA LEU A 2 4.19 -9.96 -8.32
C LEU A 2 4.04 -10.70 -9.66
N GLN A 3 4.33 -12.00 -9.68
CA GLN A 3 4.18 -12.85 -10.87
C GLN A 3 2.73 -12.98 -11.35
N MET A 4 1.75 -12.64 -10.50
CA MET A 4 0.32 -12.58 -10.85
C MET A 4 -0.13 -11.18 -11.28
N GLY A 5 0.80 -10.23 -11.44
CA GLY A 5 0.50 -8.85 -11.86
C GLY A 5 -0.01 -7.94 -10.73
N ILE A 6 0.08 -8.37 -9.47
CA ILE A 6 -0.33 -7.57 -8.31
C ILE A 6 0.75 -6.52 -8.01
N THR A 7 0.37 -5.24 -8.00
CA THR A 7 1.27 -4.12 -7.66
C THR A 7 1.06 -3.63 -6.23
N ALA A 8 2.05 -2.88 -5.70
CA ALA A 8 1.92 -2.26 -4.39
C ALA A 8 0.76 -1.27 -4.32
N ASP A 9 0.54 -0.49 -5.39
CA ASP A 9 -0.62 0.41 -5.50
C ASP A 9 -1.97 -0.31 -5.40
N MET A 10 -2.10 -1.50 -6.00
CA MET A 10 -3.33 -2.29 -5.93
C MET A 10 -3.60 -2.78 -4.50
N VAL A 11 -2.56 -3.27 -3.82
CA VAL A 11 -2.66 -3.71 -2.42
C VAL A 11 -2.96 -2.52 -1.51
N PHE A 12 -2.29 -1.39 -1.73
CA PHE A 12 -2.51 -0.16 -0.97
C PHE A 12 -3.94 0.36 -1.13
N THR A 13 -4.46 0.37 -2.36
CA THR A 13 -5.85 0.77 -2.65
C THR A 13 -6.85 -0.14 -1.93
N GLU A 14 -6.62 -1.45 -1.93
CA GLU A 14 -7.48 -2.40 -1.23
C GLU A 14 -7.40 -2.23 0.30
N LEU A 15 -6.21 -1.94 0.83
CA LEU A 15 -6.00 -1.66 2.25
C LEU A 15 -6.83 -0.45 2.70
N VAL A 16 -6.75 0.66 1.94
CA VAL A 16 -7.52 1.87 2.20
C VAL A 16 -9.02 1.63 2.08
N ARG A 17 -9.45 0.76 1.14
CA ARG A 17 -10.86 0.38 0.98
C ARG A 17 -11.39 -0.42 2.17
N GLN A 18 -10.59 -1.32 2.72
CA GLN A 18 -10.96 -2.16 3.85
C GLN A 18 -10.89 -1.42 5.19
N LEU A 19 -10.01 -0.43 5.30
CA LEU A 19 -9.78 0.39 6.49
C LEU A 19 -9.98 1.87 6.13
N PRO A 20 -11.22 2.36 5.97
CA PRO A 20 -11.47 3.75 5.59
C PRO A 20 -10.94 4.77 6.61
N GLU A 21 -10.75 4.36 7.88
CA GLU A 21 -10.23 5.20 8.96
C GLU A 21 -8.75 5.61 8.79
N ILE A 22 -7.96 4.83 8.03
CA ILE A 22 -6.56 5.17 7.72
C ILE A 22 -6.43 6.08 6.50
N ALA A 23 -7.46 6.18 5.66
CA ALA A 23 -7.46 7.04 4.48
C ALA A 23 -7.09 8.51 4.80
N PRO A 24 -7.74 9.19 5.78
CA PRO A 24 -7.37 10.56 6.12
C PRO A 24 -5.95 10.69 6.70
N ILE A 25 -5.47 9.69 7.44
CA ILE A 25 -4.10 9.69 8.01
C ILE A 25 -3.04 9.61 6.89
N ILE A 26 -3.34 8.84 5.84
CA ILE A 26 -2.51 8.66 4.65
C ILE A 26 -2.52 9.92 3.78
N ASP A 27 -3.69 10.50 3.54
CA ASP A 27 -3.85 11.67 2.67
C ASP A 27 -3.21 12.93 3.25
N GLU A 28 -3.18 13.07 4.57
CA GLU A 28 -2.52 14.18 5.26
C GLU A 28 -0.99 14.02 5.34
N ARG A 29 -0.43 12.86 4.98
CA ARG A 29 0.99 12.53 5.15
C ARG A 29 1.56 11.80 3.94
N GLU A 30 1.92 12.56 2.91
CA GLU A 30 2.48 12.01 1.66
C GLU A 30 3.77 11.19 1.87
N ASP A 31 4.66 11.63 2.76
CA ASP A 31 5.88 10.87 3.12
C ASP A 31 5.54 9.51 3.77
N TYR A 32 4.51 9.49 4.61
CA TYR A 32 4.02 8.27 5.24
C TYR A 32 3.46 7.31 4.19
N LYS A 33 2.62 7.81 3.27
CA LYS A 33 2.10 7.05 2.13
C LYS A 33 3.22 6.40 1.31
N ASN A 34 4.24 7.16 0.95
CA ASN A 34 5.39 6.65 0.20
C ASN A 34 6.14 5.55 0.97
N SER A 35 6.32 5.72 2.28
CA SER A 35 6.95 4.70 3.13
C SER A 35 6.14 3.40 3.23
N GLU A 36 4.80 3.49 3.27
CA GLU A 36 3.93 2.31 3.31
C GLU A 36 3.93 1.57 1.98
N ILE A 37 3.91 2.29 0.85
CA ILE A 37 4.04 1.69 -0.49
C ILE A 37 5.37 0.93 -0.61
N GLN A 38 6.48 1.49 -0.14
CA GLN A 38 7.78 0.81 -0.14
C GLN A 38 7.78 -0.48 0.70
N LYS A 39 7.11 -0.49 1.86
CA LYS A 39 6.96 -1.70 2.68
C LYS A 39 6.15 -2.77 1.96
N ILE A 40 5.05 -2.37 1.30
CA ILE A 40 4.23 -3.28 0.51
C ILE A 40 5.04 -3.84 -0.66
N GLU A 41 5.82 -3.02 -1.36
CA GLU A 41 6.71 -3.51 -2.42
C GLU A 41 7.72 -4.53 -1.91
N ALA A 42 8.34 -4.28 -0.75
CA ALA A 42 9.28 -5.22 -0.15
C ALA A 42 8.59 -6.55 0.18
N PHE A 43 7.43 -6.51 0.83
CA PHE A 43 6.61 -7.70 1.11
C PHE A 43 6.26 -8.49 -0.16
N LEU A 44 5.88 -7.80 -1.24
CA LEU A 44 5.54 -8.42 -2.52
C LEU A 44 6.74 -9.04 -3.25
N LYS A 45 7.97 -8.56 -2.98
CA LYS A 45 9.24 -9.08 -3.51
C LYS A 45 9.79 -10.25 -2.69
N GLU A 46 9.54 -10.26 -1.38
CA GLU A 46 9.98 -11.32 -0.46
C GLU A 46 9.12 -12.60 -0.53
N GLY A 47 7.89 -12.52 -1.06
CA GLY A 47 6.96 -13.65 -1.18
C GLY A 47 6.40 -13.95 -2.57
#